data_AF-A0AAJ4JT03-F1
#
_entry.id   AF-A0AAJ4JT03-F1
#
_cell.length_a   1.000
_cell.length_b   1.000
_cell.length_c   1.000
_cell.angle_alpha   90.00
_cell.angle_beta   90.00
_cell.angle_gamma   90.00
#
_symmetry.space_group_name_H-M   'P 1'
#
loop_
_entity.id
_entity.type
_entity.pdbx_description
1 polymer ?
#
loop_
_entity_poly.entity_id
_entity_poly.type
_entity_poly.pdbx_seq_one_letter_code
_entity_poly.pdbx_strand_id
1 'polypeptide(L)' 'MEIIESKSTNLSKRIDSKKREMIELGLKYGLTDSRTIRCSQQLDSLLNMQTSMKKLYLVGLVVGMN' A
#
# COMPACT_ATOMS: atom_id res chain seq x y z
N MET A 1 -17.91 -15.60 -13.42
CA MET A 1 -16.48 -15.40 -13.15
C MET A 1 -16.40 -14.95 -11.71
N GLU A 2 -16.25 -15.87 -10.77
CA GLU A 2 -16.12 -15.52 -9.36
C GLU A 2 -14.71 -15.00 -9.16
N ILE A 3 -14.59 -13.67 -9.09
CA ILE A 3 -13.37 -13.04 -8.60
C ILE A 3 -13.29 -13.46 -7.14
N ILE A 4 -12.38 -14.37 -6.85
CA ILE A 4 -11.98 -14.73 -5.50
C ILE A 4 -11.42 -13.45 -4.88
N GLU A 5 -12.26 -12.63 -4.25
CA GLU A 5 -11.80 -11.56 -3.38
C GLU A 5 -11.14 -12.23 -2.18
N SER A 6 -9.85 -12.55 -2.33
CA SER A 6 -9.03 -13.01 -1.23
C SER A 6 -9.14 -11.96 -0.13
N LYS A 7 -9.63 -12.39 1.04
CA LYS A 7 -9.89 -11.61 2.25
C LYS A 7 -9.03 -10.34 2.34
N SER A 8 -9.57 -9.21 1.84
CA SER A 8 -8.83 -7.96 1.73
C SER A 8 -8.49 -7.43 3.13
N THR A 9 -7.20 -7.46 3.48
CA THR A 9 -6.73 -6.96 4.76
C THR A 9 -7.02 -5.46 4.88
N ASN A 10 -7.26 -4.97 6.09
CA ASN A 10 -7.51 -3.54 6.33
C ASN A 10 -6.41 -2.64 5.70
N LEU A 11 -5.16 -3.11 5.73
CA LEU A 11 -4.02 -2.43 5.12
C LEU A 11 -4.12 -2.33 3.58
N SER A 12 -4.54 -3.40 2.89
CA SER A 12 -4.72 -3.36 1.43
C SER A 12 -5.79 -2.34 1.04
N LYS A 13 -6.93 -2.32 1.74
CA LYS A 13 -8.00 -1.34 1.49
C LYS A 13 -7.52 0.10 1.66
N ARG A 14 -6.69 0.35 2.69
CA ARG A 14 -6.09 1.67 2.93
C ARG A 14 -5.12 2.07 1.82
N ILE A 15 -4.29 1.14 1.34
CA ILE A 15 -3.39 1.37 0.19
C ILE A 15 -4.19 1.74 -1.06
N ASP A 16 -5.24 0.97 -1.38
CA ASP A 16 -6.04 1.21 -2.59
C ASP A 16 -6.88 2.49 -2.51
N SER A 17 -7.38 2.83 -1.32
CA SER A 17 -7.98 4.15 -1.07
C SER A 17 -6.97 5.27 -1.30
N LYS A 18 -5.76 5.13 -0.78
CA LYS A 18 -4.74 6.17 -0.84
C LYS A 18 -4.15 6.36 -2.25
N LYS A 19 -4.06 5.28 -3.04
CA LYS A 19 -3.72 5.34 -4.47
C LYS A 19 -4.71 6.20 -5.25
N ARG A 20 -6.02 5.98 -5.04
CA ARG A 20 -7.08 6.75 -5.70
C ARG A 20 -7.00 8.23 -5.32
N GLU A 21 -6.85 8.54 -4.04
CA GLU A 21 -6.66 9.92 -3.56
C GLU A 21 -5.46 10.61 -4.23
N MET A 22 -4.31 9.92 -4.32
CA MET A 22 -3.12 10.47 -4.96
C MET A 22 -3.34 10.77 -6.45
N ILE A 23 -4.03 9.87 -7.17
CA ILE A 23 -4.36 10.07 -8.58
C ILE A 23 -5.28 11.29 -8.74
N GLU A 24 -6.33 11.40 -7.93
CA GLU A 24 -7.25 12.54 -7.97
C GLU A 24 -6.53 13.87 -7.69
N LEU A 25 -5.66 13.90 -6.68
CA LEU A 25 -4.86 15.08 -6.36
C LEU A 25 -3.87 15.42 -7.49
N GLY A 26 -3.20 14.42 -8.07
CA GLY A 26 -2.28 14.59 -9.18
C GLY A 26 -2.97 15.13 -10.44
N LEU A 27 -4.17 14.65 -10.75
CA LEU A 27 -4.99 15.15 -11.87
C LEU A 27 -5.50 16.57 -11.62
N LYS A 28 -5.89 16.89 -10.37
CA LYS A 28 -6.52 18.17 -10.04
C LYS A 28 -5.52 19.31 -9.82
N TYR A 29 -4.38 19.02 -9.22
CA TYR A 29 -3.43 20.03 -8.75
C TYR A 29 -2.00 19.84 -9.29
N GLY A 30 -1.71 18.70 -9.92
CA GLY A 30 -0.37 18.35 -10.38
C GLY A 30 0.44 17.57 -9.34
N LEU A 31 1.49 16.92 -9.82
CA LEU A 31 2.34 16.03 -9.00
C LEU A 31 3.26 16.78 -8.03
N THR A 32 3.57 18.04 -8.33
CA THR A 32 4.43 18.91 -7.50
C THR A 32 3.65 19.71 -6.46
N ASP A 33 2.31 19.62 -6.45
CA ASP A 33 1.50 20.25 -5.41
C ASP A 33 1.79 19.60 -4.04
N SER A 34 1.91 20.43 -3.01
CA SER A 34 2.26 19.97 -1.66
C SER A 34 1.30 18.92 -1.10
N ARG A 35 0.02 18.95 -1.49
CA ARG A 35 -0.97 17.94 -1.11
C ARG A 35 -0.72 16.62 -1.80
N THR A 36 -0.38 16.63 -3.09
CA THR A 36 -0.04 15.43 -3.87
C THR A 36 1.25 14.79 -3.34
N ILE A 37 2.27 15.60 -3.02
CA ILE A 37 3.52 15.14 -2.39
C ILE A 37 3.26 14.52 -1.02
N ARG A 38 2.45 15.17 -0.18
CA ARG A 38 2.10 14.60 1.13
C ARG A 38 1.31 13.30 0.99
N CYS A 39 0.41 13.23 0.01
CA CYS A 39 -0.34 12.01 -0.27
C CYS A 39 0.58 10.87 -0.72
N SER A 40 1.59 11.15 -1.56
CA SER A 40 2.54 10.12 -2.01
C SER A 40 3.41 9.60 -0.87
N GLN A 41 3.86 10.47 0.06
CA GLN A 41 4.61 10.05 1.26
C GLN A 41 3.78 9.15 2.18
N GLN A 42 2.49 9.47 2.34
CA GLN A 42 1.57 8.64 3.12
C GLN A 42 1.33 7.28 2.45
N LEU A 43 1.19 7.26 1.11
CA LEU A 43 1.07 6.02 0.35
C LEU A 43 2.33 5.16 0.47
N ASP A 44 3.51 5.76 0.35
CA ASP A 44 4.80 5.08 0.51
C ASP A 44 4.92 4.41 1.90
N SER A 45 4.52 5.12 2.96
CA SER A 45 4.48 4.57 4.32
C SER A 45 3.61 3.31 4.42
N LEU A 46 2.44 3.30 3.77
CA LEU A 46 1.54 2.14 3.77
C LEU A 46 2.14 0.95 2.98
N LEU A 47 2.81 1.21 1.86
CA LEU A 47 3.48 0.20 1.06
C LEU A 47 4.68 -0.41 1.81
N ASN A 48 5.42 0.42 2.54
CA ASN A 48 6.52 -0.03 3.39
C ASN A 48 6.02 -0.90 4.54
N MET A 49 4.87 -0.59 5.15
CA MET A 49 4.24 -1.43 6.17
C MET A 49 3.87 -2.81 5.60
N GLN A 50 3.25 -2.86 4.42
CA GLN A 50 2.89 -4.12 3.76
C GLN A 50 4.13 -4.96 3.41
N THR A 51 5.17 -4.32 2.89
CA THR A 51 6.44 -4.97 2.55
C THR A 51 7.15 -5.51 3.79
N SER A 52 7.17 -4.75 4.88
CA SER A 52 7.76 -5.16 6.16
C SER A 52 7.04 -6.37 6.76
N MET A 53 5.70 -6.37 6.73
CA MET A 53 4.90 -7.52 7.13
C MET A 53 5.27 -8.76 6.30
N LYS A 54 5.30 -8.63 4.97
CA LYS A 54 5.66 -9.74 4.06
C LYS A 54 7.07 -10.28 4.32
N LYS A 55 8.04 -9.39 4.62
CA LYS A 55 9.41 -9.77 4.97
C LYS A 55 9.48 -10.58 6.26
N LEU A 56 8.72 -10.20 7.29
CA LEU A 56 8.66 -10.93 8.55
C LEU A 56 8.14 -12.37 8.37
N TYR A 57 7.08 -12.55 7.58
CA TYR A 57 6.54 -13.87 7.26
C TYR A 57 7.55 -14.75 6.51
N LEU A 58 8.31 -14.19 5.57
CA LEU A 58 9.34 -14.94 4.84
C LEU A 58 10.51 -15.37 5.74
N VAL A 59 10.97 -14.49 6.62
CA VAL A 59 12.06 -14.82 7.57
C VAL A 59 11.61 -15.91 8.53
N GLY A 60 10.39 -15.83 9.08
CA GLY A 60 9.86 -16.87 9.97
C GLY A 60 9.74 -18.25 9.30
N LEU A 61 9.45 -18.29 7.99
CA LEU A 61 9.33 -19.52 7.22
C LEU A 61 10.70 -20.15 6.94
N VAL A 62 11.73 -19.35 6.67
CA VAL A 62 13.09 -19.84 6.39
C VAL A 62 13.81 -20.33 7.65
N VAL A 63 13.56 -19.70 8.81
CA VAL A 63 14.21 -20.08 10.07
C VAL A 63 13.59 -21.35 10.69
N GLY A 64 12.33 -21.66 10.38
CA GLY A 64 11.65 -22.88 10.85
C GLY A 64 11.94 -24.17 10.07
N MET A 65 12.86 -24.14 9.11
CA MET A 65 13.20 -25.29 8.24
C MET A 65 14.63 -25.82 8.44
N ASN A 66 15.35 -25.40 9.49
CA ASN A 66 16.69 -25.90 9.86
C ASN A 66 16.68 -26.60 11.22
#